data_AF-A0AA36GYV8-F1
#
_entry.id   AF-A0AA36GYV8-F1
#
_cell.length_a   1.000
_cell.length_b   1.000
_cell.length_c   1.000
_cell.angle_alpha   90.00
_cell.angle_beta   90.00
_cell.angle_gamma   90.00
#
_symmetry.space_group_name_H-M   'P 1'
#
loop_
_entity.id
_entity.type
_entity.pdbx_description
1 polymer ?
#
loop_
_entity_poly.entity_id
_entity_poly.type
_entity_poly.pdbx_seq_one_letter_code
_entity_poly.pdbx_strand_id
1 'polypeptide(L)'
;MHYVRTLNRINADFLSLLDEQLRMKDQLFTTRVEERSPLFSIRLPDKFLKKHHHPHALLNSNANRLVATRDIGLTLKDIASVNFVFPKPTEINKRLEATSLLSYDLPTYRSCEDTLIPPHLCLCMDEKSLQIEGSRDLLVYKQLFEYVKREMLKYDCVEGVYKAGWEVTVLSLNPMVQQGIKEEKE
;
A
#
# COMPACT_ATOMS: atom_id res chain seq x y z
N MET A 1 -2.83 -7.16 1.77
CA MET A 1 -1.59 -6.41 1.44
C MET A 1 -1.04 -5.81 2.71
N HIS A 2 0.13 -6.20 3.19
CA HIS A 2 0.69 -5.58 4.40
C HIS A 2 1.57 -4.39 4.01
N TYR A 3 1.28 -3.21 4.56
CA TYR A 3 2.25 -2.10 4.55
C TYR A 3 3.28 -2.37 5.63
N VAL A 4 4.54 -2.54 5.24
CA VAL A 4 5.65 -2.79 6.16
C VAL A 4 6.39 -1.49 6.40
N ARG A 5 6.38 -0.98 7.63
CA ARG A 5 7.15 0.23 7.97
C ARG A 5 8.23 -0.09 9.00
N THR A 6 9.49 0.16 8.63
CA THR A 6 10.63 0.08 9.55
C THR A 6 10.72 1.39 10.35
N LEU A 7 10.53 1.31 11.66
CA LEU A 7 10.47 2.49 12.54
C LEU A 7 11.86 2.81 13.10
N ASN A 8 12.57 3.74 12.45
CA ASN A 8 13.91 4.16 12.86
C ASN A 8 13.93 5.28 13.93
N ARG A 9 12.80 5.96 14.18
CA ARG A 9 12.61 6.91 15.30
C ARG A 9 11.26 6.69 15.97
N ILE A 10 11.15 7.10 17.24
CA ILE A 10 9.86 7.25 17.94
C ILE A 10 9.13 8.40 17.24
N ASN A 11 8.40 8.09 16.18
CA ASN A 11 7.40 9.01 15.66
C ASN A 11 6.11 8.67 16.41
N ALA A 12 5.83 9.45 17.46
CA ALA A 12 4.56 9.42 18.18
C ALA A 12 3.38 9.85 17.29
N ASP A 13 3.66 10.36 16.09
CA ASP A 13 2.67 10.95 15.19
C ASP A 13 1.91 9.93 14.32
N PHE A 14 2.13 8.61 14.49
CA PHE A 14 1.42 7.61 13.68
C PHE A 14 0.03 7.24 14.23
N LEU A 15 -0.36 7.77 15.39
CA LEU A 15 -1.64 7.44 16.04
C LEU A 15 -2.80 8.40 15.73
N SER A 16 -2.60 9.48 14.96
CA SER A 16 -3.65 10.48 14.77
C SER A 16 -4.21 10.63 13.36
N LEU A 17 -3.62 10.01 12.33
CA LEU A 17 -4.08 10.18 10.94
C LEU A 17 -5.29 9.30 10.56
N LEU A 18 -5.72 8.38 11.42
CA LEU A 18 -6.86 7.49 11.18
C LEU A 18 -8.13 7.88 11.95
N ASP A 19 -8.07 8.86 12.86
CA ASP A 19 -9.14 9.08 13.84
C ASP A 19 -9.91 10.41 13.68
N GLU A 20 -9.60 11.20 12.65
CA GLU A 20 -10.25 12.50 12.47
C GLU A 20 -11.51 12.40 11.58
N GLN A 21 -12.64 12.19 12.27
CA GLN A 21 -14.04 12.36 11.84
C GLN A 21 -14.44 11.84 10.44
N LEU A 22 -14.56 10.53 10.30
CA LEU A 22 -15.23 9.90 9.16
C LEU A 22 -16.72 9.62 9.47
N ARG A 23 -17.61 10.05 8.56
CA ARG A 23 -19.07 9.85 8.69
C ARG A 23 -19.40 8.36 8.64
N MET A 24 -20.52 7.92 9.22
CA MET A 24 -20.87 6.51 9.42
C MET A 24 -20.81 5.60 8.16
N LYS A 25 -20.96 6.16 6.94
CA LYS A 25 -20.76 5.41 5.68
C LYS A 25 -19.29 5.21 5.34
N ASP A 26 -18.47 6.21 5.65
CA ASP A 26 -17.02 6.19 5.44
C ASP A 26 -16.33 5.25 6.44
N GLN A 27 -16.90 5.06 7.64
CA GLN A 27 -16.44 4.04 8.60
C GLN A 27 -16.49 2.62 7.99
N LEU A 28 -17.61 2.22 7.36
CA LEU A 28 -17.70 0.89 6.75
C LEU A 28 -16.70 0.69 5.60
N PHE A 29 -16.44 1.74 4.82
CA PHE A 29 -15.46 1.69 3.73
C PHE A 29 -14.03 1.65 4.25
N THR A 30 -13.69 2.49 5.22
CA THR A 30 -12.35 2.52 5.84
C THR A 30 -12.06 1.22 6.58
N THR A 31 -13.01 0.68 7.35
CA THR A 31 -12.85 -0.63 7.99
C THR A 31 -12.60 -1.75 6.97
N ARG A 32 -13.26 -1.74 5.80
CA ARG A 32 -13.03 -2.76 4.75
C ARG A 32 -11.66 -2.64 4.10
N VAL A 33 -11.15 -1.42 3.94
CA VAL A 33 -9.80 -1.18 3.44
C VAL A 33 -8.78 -1.64 4.50
N GLU A 34 -8.95 -1.24 5.76
CA GLU A 34 -8.08 -1.64 6.87
C GLU A 34 -8.03 -3.15 7.08
N GLU A 35 -9.17 -3.84 6.98
CA GLU A 35 -9.26 -5.31 7.04
C GLU A 35 -8.38 -5.98 5.96
N ARG A 36 -8.16 -5.31 4.82
CA ARG A 36 -7.44 -5.84 3.65
C ARG A 36 -6.03 -5.23 3.48
N SER A 37 -5.74 -4.12 4.19
CA SER A 37 -4.40 -3.54 4.36
C SER A 37 -3.89 -3.56 5.82
N PRO A 38 -3.75 -4.73 6.45
CA PRO A 38 -3.20 -4.81 7.80
C PRO A 38 -1.79 -4.21 7.88
N LEU A 39 -1.59 -3.25 8.78
CA LEU A 39 -0.29 -2.65 9.06
C LEU A 39 0.63 -3.66 9.75
N PHE A 40 1.86 -3.82 9.25
CA PHE A 40 2.92 -4.53 9.95
C PHE A 40 4.06 -3.57 10.28
N SER A 41 4.35 -3.41 11.57
CA SER A 41 5.48 -2.61 12.04
C SER A 41 6.38 -3.46 12.94
N ILE A 42 7.68 -3.31 12.77
CA ILE A 42 8.68 -4.00 13.58
C ILE A 42 9.84 -3.07 13.90
N ARG A 43 10.30 -3.11 15.14
CA ARG A 43 11.51 -2.43 15.59
C ARG A 43 12.48 -3.47 16.12
N LEU A 44 13.62 -3.61 15.44
CA LEU A 44 14.67 -4.52 15.86
C LEU A 44 15.69 -3.78 16.75
N PRO A 45 16.34 -4.47 17.70
CA PRO A 45 17.35 -3.83 18.55
C PRO A 45 18.52 -3.25 17.75
N ASP A 46 19.04 -2.09 18.13
CA ASP A 46 20.16 -1.44 17.42
C ASP A 46 21.38 -2.34 17.28
N LYS A 47 21.67 -3.16 18.31
CA LYS A 47 22.76 -4.15 18.28
C LYS A 47 22.54 -5.19 17.17
N PHE A 48 21.30 -5.61 16.93
CA PHE A 48 20.95 -6.54 15.86
C PHE A 48 21.16 -5.87 14.50
N LEU A 49 20.67 -4.64 14.33
CA LEU A 49 20.79 -3.88 13.08
C LEU A 49 22.26 -3.61 12.70
N LYS A 50 23.11 -3.33 13.71
CA LYS A 50 24.56 -3.17 13.53
C LYS A 50 25.28 -4.48 13.22
N LYS A 51 24.80 -5.61 13.75
CA LYS A 51 25.43 -6.92 13.48
C LYS A 51 25.00 -7.50 12.14
N HIS A 52 23.76 -7.25 11.72
CA HIS A 52 23.13 -7.85 10.55
C HIS A 52 22.76 -6.77 9.51
N HIS A 53 23.78 -6.08 9.00
CA HIS A 53 23.61 -4.96 8.05
C HIS A 53 22.90 -5.36 6.75
N HIS A 54 23.22 -6.53 6.19
CA HIS A 54 22.62 -6.97 4.94
C HIS A 54 21.12 -7.31 5.10
N PRO A 55 20.69 -8.12 6.09
CA PRO A 55 19.27 -8.29 6.42
C PRO A 55 18.55 -6.97 6.69
N HIS A 56 19.18 -6.04 7.39
CA HIS A 56 18.58 -4.72 7.65
C HIS A 56 18.34 -3.93 6.37
N ALA A 57 19.27 -3.96 5.40
CA ALA A 57 19.09 -3.30 4.11
C ALA A 57 17.92 -3.90 3.32
N LEU A 58 17.80 -5.24 3.30
CA LEU A 58 16.70 -5.95 2.65
C LEU A 58 15.34 -5.66 3.32
N LEU A 59 15.31 -5.60 4.65
CA LEU A 59 14.08 -5.25 5.36
C LEU A 59 13.59 -3.84 4.98
N ASN A 60 14.52 -2.91 4.78
CA ASN A 60 14.19 -1.54 4.36
C ASN A 60 13.77 -1.46 2.88
N SER A 61 14.37 -2.24 1.97
CA SER A 61 13.95 -2.26 0.57
C SER A 61 12.54 -2.84 0.41
N ASN A 62 12.19 -3.79 1.26
CA ASN A 62 10.89 -4.46 1.28
C ASN A 62 9.76 -3.67 1.93
N ALA A 63 10.05 -2.55 2.60
CA ALA A 63 9.04 -1.75 3.31
C ALA A 63 7.90 -1.29 2.37
N ASN A 64 8.23 -0.93 1.13
CA ASN A 64 7.29 -0.42 0.14
C ASN A 64 6.89 -1.48 -0.90
N ARG A 65 7.01 -2.76 -0.57
CA ARG A 65 6.65 -3.89 -1.45
C ARG A 65 5.34 -4.53 -1.02
N LEU A 66 4.68 -5.25 -1.93
CA LEU A 66 3.55 -6.10 -1.55
C LEU A 66 4.06 -7.26 -0.69
N VAL A 67 3.66 -7.25 0.58
CA VAL A 67 3.98 -8.28 1.56
C VAL A 67 2.72 -9.07 1.93
N ALA A 68 2.83 -10.39 1.91
CA ALA A 68 1.81 -11.31 2.38
C ALA A 68 2.11 -11.77 3.82
N THR A 69 1.08 -12.24 4.53
CA THR A 69 1.23 -12.70 5.92
C THR A 69 2.23 -13.85 6.05
N ARG A 70 2.36 -14.70 5.02
CA ARG A 70 3.36 -15.77 4.97
C ARG A 70 4.80 -15.24 4.97
N ASP A 71 5.07 -14.14 4.26
CA ASP A 71 6.39 -13.49 4.26
C ASP A 71 6.76 -13.01 5.68
N ILE A 72 5.79 -12.44 6.39
CA ILE A 72 5.97 -12.00 7.79
C ILE A 72 6.27 -13.21 8.68
N GLY A 73 5.52 -14.31 8.53
CA GLY A 73 5.75 -15.55 9.28
C GLY A 73 7.17 -16.09 9.09
N LEU A 74 7.68 -16.11 7.85
CA LEU A 74 9.05 -16.51 7.55
C LEU A 74 10.08 -15.53 8.13
N THR A 75 9.80 -14.22 8.03
CA THR A 75 10.65 -13.17 8.60
C THR A 75 10.81 -13.31 10.12
N LEU A 76 9.70 -13.54 10.83
CA LEU A 76 9.71 -13.74 12.28
C LEU A 76 10.43 -15.02 12.68
N LYS A 77 10.29 -16.10 11.89
CA LYS A 77 11.04 -17.35 12.08
C LYS A 77 12.55 -17.15 11.91
N ASP A 78 12.97 -16.39 10.91
CA ASP A 78 14.39 -16.07 10.68
C ASP A 78 14.96 -15.22 11.82
N ILE A 79 14.18 -14.25 12.33
CA ILE A 79 14.57 -13.45 13.51
C ILE A 79 14.72 -14.35 14.74
N ALA A 80 13.75 -15.22 15.00
CA ALA A 80 13.75 -16.08 16.19
C ALA A 80 14.89 -17.10 16.16
N SER A 81 15.23 -17.62 14.98
CA SER A 81 16.30 -18.60 14.79
C SER A 81 17.67 -17.98 14.55
N VAL A 82 17.75 -16.67 14.31
CA VAL A 82 18.95 -15.93 13.87
C VAL A 82 19.63 -16.64 12.69
N ASN A 83 18.82 -17.16 11.77
CA ASN A 83 19.28 -17.89 10.59
C ASN A 83 18.72 -17.22 9.33
N PHE A 84 19.59 -16.62 8.53
CA PHE A 84 19.22 -15.91 7.31
C PHE A 84 19.70 -16.73 6.11
N VAL A 85 18.78 -17.44 5.46
CA VAL A 85 19.09 -18.26 4.28
C VAL A 85 18.86 -17.41 3.03
N PHE A 86 19.95 -17.00 2.38
CA PHE A 86 19.89 -16.21 1.15
C PHE A 86 19.67 -17.13 -0.08
N PRO A 87 18.53 -17.04 -0.78
CA PRO A 87 18.27 -17.83 -1.98
C PRO A 87 19.30 -17.59 -3.08
N LYS A 88 19.59 -18.65 -3.84
CA LYS A 88 20.26 -18.50 -5.13
C LYS A 88 19.25 -18.01 -6.19
N PRO A 89 19.70 -17.29 -7.24
CA PRO A 89 18.83 -16.77 -8.28
C PRO A 89 17.95 -17.81 -8.98
N THR A 90 18.42 -19.06 -9.06
CA THR A 90 17.70 -20.19 -9.66
C THR A 90 16.47 -20.65 -8.87
N GLU A 91 16.30 -20.20 -7.62
CA GLU A 91 15.18 -20.58 -6.75
C GLU A 91 14.08 -19.50 -6.70
N ILE A 92 14.28 -18.36 -7.36
CA ILE A 92 13.40 -17.19 -7.28
C ILE A 92 11.97 -17.50 -7.77
N ASN A 93 11.83 -18.24 -8.88
CA ASN A 93 10.51 -18.54 -9.47
C ASN A 93 9.64 -19.44 -8.58
N LYS A 94 10.23 -20.25 -7.69
CA LYS A 94 9.49 -21.07 -6.72
C LYS A 94 9.07 -20.30 -5.46
N ARG A 95 9.59 -19.08 -5.28
CA ARG A 95 9.52 -18.30 -4.03
C ARG A 95 8.61 -17.07 -4.13
N LEU A 96 7.92 -16.89 -5.26
CA LEU A 96 6.92 -15.83 -5.44
C LEU A 96 5.79 -15.93 -4.40
N GLU A 97 5.47 -17.15 -3.96
CA GLU A 97 4.44 -17.43 -2.95
C GLU A 97 4.76 -16.81 -1.57
N ALA A 98 5.97 -17.03 -1.05
CA ALA A 98 6.41 -16.50 0.24
C ALA A 98 7.94 -16.49 0.42
N THR A 99 8.50 -15.38 0.91
CA THR A 99 9.92 -15.27 1.29
C THR A 99 10.11 -14.34 2.50
N SER A 100 11.15 -14.60 3.30
CA SER A 100 11.55 -13.72 4.41
C SER A 100 12.09 -12.38 3.91
N LEU A 101 11.59 -11.29 4.49
CA LEU A 101 11.95 -9.90 4.18
C LEU A 101 13.41 -9.56 4.55
N LEU A 102 14.09 -10.47 5.27
CA LEU A 102 15.48 -10.35 5.70
C LEU A 102 16.46 -11.08 4.78
N SER A 103 15.96 -11.88 3.84
CA SER A 103 16.75 -12.77 3.00
C SER A 103 16.71 -12.45 1.51
N TYR A 104 15.70 -11.71 1.06
CA TYR A 104 15.46 -11.48 -0.36
C TYR A 104 14.73 -10.16 -0.58
N ASP A 105 15.04 -9.49 -1.70
CA ASP A 105 14.36 -8.27 -2.12
C ASP A 105 13.14 -8.64 -2.97
N LEU A 106 11.95 -8.30 -2.51
CA LEU A 106 10.71 -8.62 -3.20
C LEU A 106 10.62 -7.86 -4.52
N PRO A 107 10.03 -8.47 -5.57
CA PRO A 107 9.81 -7.80 -6.85
C PRO A 107 9.05 -6.49 -6.71
N THR A 108 9.41 -5.50 -7.52
CA THR A 108 8.68 -4.22 -7.63
C THR A 108 7.23 -4.43 -8.04
N TYR A 109 7.02 -5.37 -8.96
CA TYR A 109 5.73 -5.76 -9.50
C TYR A 109 5.46 -7.17 -8.99
N ARG A 110 4.75 -7.24 -7.85
CA ARG A 110 4.27 -8.47 -7.25
C ARG A 110 2.76 -8.33 -7.08
N SER A 111 2.02 -9.27 -7.63
CA SER A 111 0.55 -9.27 -7.61
C SER A 111 -0.01 -10.07 -6.43
N CYS A 112 -1.30 -9.90 -6.16
CA CYS A 112 -2.00 -10.77 -5.20
C CYS A 112 -2.01 -12.24 -5.64
N GLU A 113 -2.02 -12.50 -6.94
CA GLU A 113 -1.94 -13.87 -7.49
C GLU A 113 -0.58 -14.50 -7.18
N ASP A 114 0.52 -13.77 -7.42
CA ASP A 114 1.88 -14.25 -7.11
C ASP A 114 2.05 -14.64 -5.64
N THR A 115 1.33 -13.93 -4.76
CA THR A 115 1.41 -14.10 -3.30
C THR A 115 0.34 -15.03 -2.73
N LEU A 116 -0.51 -15.60 -3.60
CA LEU A 116 -1.67 -16.41 -3.24
C LEU A 116 -2.54 -15.70 -2.19
N ILE A 117 -2.71 -14.38 -2.33
CA ILE A 117 -3.70 -13.59 -1.59
C ILE A 117 -5.03 -13.74 -2.33
N PRO A 118 -6.09 -14.23 -1.68
CA PRO A 118 -7.40 -14.37 -2.31
C PRO A 118 -7.89 -13.03 -2.91
N PRO A 119 -8.55 -13.04 -4.08
CA PRO A 119 -9.03 -11.81 -4.74
C PRO A 119 -9.85 -10.89 -3.84
N HIS A 120 -10.72 -11.45 -3.00
CA HIS A 120 -11.57 -10.69 -2.07
C HIS A 120 -10.81 -10.00 -0.92
N LEU A 121 -9.56 -10.39 -0.66
CA LEU A 121 -8.64 -9.74 0.30
C LEU A 121 -7.62 -8.85 -0.38
N CYS A 122 -7.62 -8.83 -1.71
CA CYS A 122 -6.68 -8.04 -2.49
C CYS A 122 -7.17 -6.59 -2.62
N LEU A 123 -6.28 -5.64 -2.36
CA LEU A 123 -6.54 -4.20 -2.54
C LEU A 123 -6.09 -3.67 -3.91
N CYS A 124 -5.87 -4.56 -4.90
CA CYS A 124 -5.47 -4.15 -6.24
C CYS A 124 -6.35 -3.00 -6.71
N MET A 125 -5.69 -1.93 -7.14
CA MET A 125 -6.38 -0.77 -7.65
C MET A 125 -6.57 -0.96 -9.16
N ASP A 126 -7.81 -0.94 -9.60
CA ASP A 126 -8.18 -0.97 -11.00
C ASP A 126 -8.03 0.42 -11.61
N GLU A 127 -7.43 0.50 -12.79
CA GLU A 127 -7.42 1.72 -13.57
C GLU A 127 -8.84 2.00 -14.09
N LYS A 128 -9.42 3.10 -13.62
CA LYS A 128 -10.71 3.58 -14.09
C LYS A 128 -10.50 4.87 -14.84
N SER A 129 -10.83 4.87 -16.13
CA SER A 129 -10.92 6.11 -16.91
C SER A 129 -12.17 6.87 -16.48
N LEU A 130 -11.99 8.05 -15.92
CA LEU A 130 -13.07 8.98 -15.68
C LEU A 130 -13.28 9.80 -16.95
N GLN A 131 -14.32 9.45 -17.70
CA GLN A 131 -14.84 10.34 -18.73
C GLN A 131 -15.54 11.48 -18.01
N ILE A 132 -14.92 12.66 -17.99
CA ILE A 132 -15.57 13.85 -17.45
C ILE A 132 -16.61 14.28 -18.50
N GLU A 133 -17.83 13.76 -18.38
CA GLU A 133 -19.02 14.28 -19.07
C GLU A 133 -19.45 15.63 -18.47
N GLY A 134 -18.52 16.57 -18.42
CA GLY A 134 -18.80 17.97 -18.11
C GLY A 134 -19.19 18.68 -19.39
N SER A 135 -20.31 19.40 -19.38
CA SER A 135 -20.73 20.32 -20.44
C SER A 135 -19.52 21.03 -21.06
N ARG A 136 -19.43 21.00 -22.40
CA ARG A 136 -18.42 21.69 -23.23
C ARG A 136 -18.36 23.22 -23.03
N ASP A 137 -19.06 23.76 -22.03
CA ASP A 137 -18.93 25.13 -21.58
C ASP A 137 -17.59 25.32 -20.87
N LEU A 138 -16.58 25.54 -21.70
CA LEU A 138 -15.20 25.87 -21.33
C LEU A 138 -15.13 27.00 -20.28
N LEU A 139 -16.12 27.89 -20.28
CA LEU A 139 -16.22 29.03 -19.38
C LEU A 139 -16.55 28.63 -17.94
N VAL A 140 -17.58 27.79 -17.75
CA VAL A 140 -18.02 27.33 -16.42
C VAL A 140 -16.94 26.44 -15.79
N TYR A 141 -16.36 25.54 -16.59
CA TYR A 141 -15.22 24.72 -16.14
C TYR A 141 -14.04 25.57 -15.69
N LYS A 142 -13.68 26.61 -16.47
CA LYS A 142 -12.56 27.50 -16.12
C LYS A 142 -12.82 28.26 -14.83
N GLN A 143 -14.02 28.80 -14.64
CA GLN A 143 -14.38 29.49 -13.40
C GLN A 143 -14.36 28.57 -12.18
N LEU A 144 -14.92 27.37 -12.32
CA LEU A 144 -14.94 26.38 -11.24
C LEU A 144 -13.54 25.90 -10.89
N PHE A 145 -12.69 25.61 -11.88
CA PHE A 145 -11.31 25.19 -11.67
C PHE A 145 -10.49 26.26 -10.93
N GLU A 146 -10.61 27.53 -11.32
CA GLU A 146 -9.92 28.64 -10.64
C GLU A 146 -10.42 28.87 -9.21
N TYR A 147 -11.70 28.63 -8.95
CA TYR A 147 -12.25 28.67 -7.60
C TYR A 147 -11.68 27.55 -6.73
N VAL A 148 -11.77 26.29 -7.20
CA VAL A 148 -11.26 25.11 -6.47
C VAL A 148 -9.76 25.19 -6.24
N LYS A 149 -8.99 25.60 -7.26
CA LYS A 149 -7.54 25.80 -7.14
C LYS A 149 -7.19 26.79 -6.02
N ARG A 150 -7.91 27.92 -5.95
CA ARG A 150 -7.69 28.94 -4.91
C ARG A 150 -8.02 28.42 -3.51
N GLU A 151 -9.05 27.60 -3.38
CA GLU A 151 -9.47 27.07 -2.09
C GLU A 151 -8.54 25.95 -1.61
N MET A 152 -8.10 25.07 -2.51
CA MET A 152 -7.21 23.95 -2.19
C MET A 152 -5.78 24.39 -1.89
N LEU A 153 -5.28 25.45 -2.55
CA LEU A 153 -3.95 26.02 -2.27
C LEU A 153 -3.87 26.78 -0.94
N LYS A 154 -4.97 26.91 -0.19
CA LYS A 154 -4.93 27.42 1.19
C LYS A 154 -4.38 26.40 2.18
N TYR A 155 -4.36 25.12 1.82
CA TYR A 155 -3.83 24.06 2.66
C TYR A 155 -2.33 23.91 2.42
N ASP A 156 -1.53 24.03 3.49
CA ASP A 156 -0.05 23.98 3.43
C ASP A 156 0.51 22.67 2.85
N CYS A 157 -0.30 21.61 2.79
CA CYS A 157 0.10 20.30 2.27
C CYS A 157 -0.09 20.13 0.76
N VAL A 158 -0.66 21.11 0.05
CA VAL A 158 -0.93 21.03 -1.39
C VAL A 158 0.02 21.94 -2.16
N GLU A 159 1.06 21.36 -2.78
CA GLU A 159 2.07 22.11 -3.55
C GLU A 159 1.54 22.67 -4.89
N GLY A 160 0.48 22.09 -5.45
CA GLY A 160 -0.04 22.52 -6.75
C GLY A 160 -1.31 21.82 -7.19
N VAL A 161 -2.10 22.52 -8.02
CA VAL A 161 -3.28 21.97 -8.70
C VAL A 161 -3.10 22.14 -10.20
N TYR A 162 -3.06 21.02 -10.93
CA TYR A 162 -2.81 20.98 -12.36
C TYR A 162 -4.06 20.57 -13.12
N LYS A 163 -4.20 21.07 -14.35
CA LYS A 163 -5.24 20.62 -15.26
C LYS A 163 -4.82 19.25 -15.82
N ALA A 164 -5.48 18.19 -15.38
CA ALA A 164 -5.34 16.89 -16.02
C ALA A 164 -5.94 16.96 -17.44
N GLY A 165 -5.43 16.14 -18.35
CA GLY A 165 -6.04 15.96 -19.67
C GLY A 165 -7.52 15.53 -19.55
N TRP A 166 -8.23 15.48 -20.67
CA TRP A 166 -9.63 15.08 -20.70
C TRP A 166 -9.85 13.62 -20.24
N GLU A 167 -8.79 12.81 -20.33
CA GLU A 167 -8.76 11.45 -19.85
C GLU A 167 -7.98 11.41 -18.53
N VAL A 168 -8.71 11.22 -17.43
CA VAL A 168 -8.12 11.05 -16.11
C VAL A 168 -8.23 9.58 -15.76
N THR A 169 -7.10 8.89 -15.74
CA THR A 169 -7.02 7.53 -15.20
C THR A 169 -6.85 7.63 -13.70
N VAL A 170 -7.81 7.15 -12.94
CA VAL A 170 -7.70 7.02 -11.48
C VAL A 170 -7.54 5.56 -11.11
N LEU A 171 -6.66 5.29 -10.17
CA LEU A 171 -6.54 3.99 -9.53
C LEU A 171 -7.65 3.89 -8.47
N SER A 172 -8.60 2.98 -8.68
CA SER A 172 -9.77 2.78 -7.84
C SER A 172 -9.71 1.41 -7.17
N LEU A 173 -10.21 1.26 -5.95
CA LEU A 173 -10.22 -0.05 -5.28
C LEU A 173 -10.98 -1.10 -6.11
N ASN A 174 -10.52 -2.35 -6.08
CA ASN A 174 -11.21 -3.48 -6.71
C ASN A 174 -12.72 -3.51 -6.36
N PRO A 175 -13.63 -3.82 -7.30
CA PRO A 175 -15.07 -3.84 -7.06
C PRO A 175 -15.51 -4.78 -5.93
N MET A 176 -14.79 -5.89 -5.69
CA MET A 176 -15.04 -6.77 -4.55
C MET A 176 -14.78 -6.06 -3.21
N VAL A 177 -13.75 -5.20 -3.15
CA VAL A 177 -13.45 -4.35 -1.99
C VAL A 177 -14.53 -3.28 -1.82
N GLN A 178 -14.90 -2.60 -2.91
CA GLN A 178 -15.91 -1.54 -2.88
C GLN A 178 -17.28 -2.07 -2.44
N GLN A 179 -17.67 -3.23 -2.97
CA GLN A 179 -18.99 -3.81 -2.75
C GLN A 179 -19.02 -4.74 -1.53
N GLY A 180 -17.86 -5.13 -0.99
CA GLY A 180 -17.75 -6.05 0.15
C GLY A 180 -18.13 -7.48 -0.23
N ILE A 181 -17.91 -7.86 -1.48
CA ILE A 181 -18.20 -9.19 -2.01
C ILE A 181 -17.08 -10.14 -1.57
N LYS A 182 -17.45 -11.27 -0.98
CA LYS A 182 -16.50 -12.27 -0.46
C LYS A 182 -16.21 -13.40 -1.45
N GLU A 183 -17.09 -13.63 -2.41
CA GLU A 183 -17.00 -14.72 -3.38
C GLU A 183 -17.16 -14.15 -4.79
N GLU A 184 -16.26 -14.55 -5.69
CA GLU A 184 -16.40 -14.29 -7.11
C GLU A 184 -17.58 -15.14 -7.61
N LYS A 185 -18.60 -14.51 -8.21
CA LYS A 185 -19.62 -15.27 -8.92
C LYS A 185 -18.99 -15.75 -10.23
N GLU A 186 -18.85 -17.07 -10.36
CA GLU A 186 -18.50 -17.75 -11.62
C GLU A 186 -19.43 -17.36 -12.78
#